data_AF-A0A377D3N4-F1
#
_entry.id   AF-A0A377D3N4-F1
#
_cell.length_a   1.000
_cell.length_b   1.000
_cell.length_c   1.000
_cell.angle_alpha   90.00
_cell.angle_beta   90.00
_cell.angle_gamma   90.00
#
_symmetry.space_group_name_H-M   'P 1'
#
loop_
_entity.id
_entity.type
_entity.pdbx_description
1 polymer ?
#
loop_
_entity_poly.entity_id
_entity_poly.type
_entity_poly.pdbx_seq_one_letter_code
_entity_poly.pdbx_strand_id
1 'polypeptide(L)' 'MALSLMLGEAGFTPTSIDTTADVSLDKVDAGFAITKIALKSEVAVPGIDASTFDGIIQKAKAGCPVSQVLKAEITP' A
#
# COMPACT_ATOMS: atom_id res chain seq x y z
N MET A 1 6.84 3.04 -3.30
CA MET A 1 7.72 2.51 -4.37
C MET A 1 7.12 1.36 -5.16
N ALA A 2 6.63 0.27 -4.55
CA ALA A 2 6.04 -0.87 -5.29
C ALA A 2 4.92 -0.47 -6.27
N LEU A 3 4.06 0.47 -5.87
CA LEU A 3 3.00 0.99 -6.72
C LEU A 3 3.54 1.69 -7.98
N SER A 4 4.59 2.50 -7.86
CA SER A 4 5.21 3.18 -9.01
C SER A 4 5.81 2.20 -10.01
N LEU A 5 6.47 1.14 -9.53
CA LEU A 5 7.02 0.09 -10.38
C LEU A 5 5.91 -0.63 -11.16
N MET A 6 4.86 -1.09 -10.47
CA MET A 6 3.78 -1.85 -11.11
C MET A 6 2.95 -1.00 -12.07
N LEU A 7 2.78 0.30 -11.79
CA LEU A 7 2.19 1.24 -12.76
C LEU A 7 3.06 1.35 -14.02
N GLY A 8 4.39 1.44 -13.87
CA GLY A 8 5.34 1.48 -14.98
C GLY A 8 5.33 0.21 -15.83
N GLU A 9 5.25 -0.98 -15.21
CA GLU A 9 5.10 -2.26 -15.91
C GLU A 9 3.80 -2.35 -16.71
N ALA A 10 2.74 -1.68 -16.23
CA ALA A 10 1.46 -1.56 -16.92
C ALA A 10 1.42 -0.41 -17.96
N GLY A 11 2.54 0.30 -18.17
CA GLY A 11 2.65 1.38 -19.16
C GLY A 11 2.17 2.75 -18.68
N PHE A 12 1.97 2.94 -17.37
CA PHE A 12 1.54 4.20 -16.78
C PHE A 12 2.68 4.88 -16.01
N THR A 13 2.78 6.19 -16.13
CA THR A 13 3.71 7.02 -15.35
C THR A 13 2.92 7.87 -14.37
N PRO A 14 2.95 7.57 -13.06
CA PRO A 14 2.30 8.40 -12.05
C PRO A 14 2.98 9.77 -11.97
N THR A 15 2.20 10.85 -11.85
CA THR A 15 2.71 12.20 -11.59
C THR A 15 3.02 12.43 -10.12
N SER A 16 2.24 11.83 -9.21
CA SER A 16 2.51 11.83 -7.77
C SER A 16 1.97 10.57 -7.10
N ILE A 17 2.65 10.16 -6.02
CA ILE A 17 2.21 9.09 -5.11
C ILE A 17 2.52 9.56 -3.70
N ASP A 18 1.48 9.90 -2.94
CA ASP A 18 1.58 10.36 -1.56
C ASP A 18 0.92 9.31 -0.67
N THR A 19 1.73 8.61 0.15
CA THR A 19 1.24 7.52 1.01
C THR A 19 1.55 7.81 2.46
N THR A 20 0.52 7.76 3.31
CA THR A 20 0.61 7.81 4.76
C THR A 20 0.34 6.42 5.33
N ALA A 21 1.12 6.01 6.33
CA ALA A 21 0.95 4.77 7.05
C ALA A 21 0.66 5.05 8.53
N ASP A 22 -0.57 4.83 8.96
CA ASP A 22 -0.98 4.93 10.35
C ASP A 22 -0.77 3.59 11.07
N VAL A 23 0.18 3.56 12.00
CA VAL A 23 0.60 2.34 12.70
C VAL A 23 -0.08 2.25 14.06
N SER A 24 -0.80 1.15 14.29
CA SER A 24 -1.42 0.84 15.58
C SER A 24 -0.50 -0.03 16.43
N LEU A 25 -0.29 0.40 17.68
CA LEU A 25 0.49 -0.31 18.69
C LEU A 25 -0.43 -0.62 19.87
N ASP A 26 -0.83 -1.88 19.98
CA ASP A 26 -1.78 -2.32 21.01
C ASP A 26 -1.12 -3.20 22.06
N LYS A 27 -1.68 -3.18 23.27
CA LYS A 27 -1.31 -4.11 24.33
C LYS A 27 -1.89 -5.50 23.99
N VAL A 28 -1.02 -6.50 24.01
CA VAL A 28 -1.36 -7.93 23.92
C VAL A 28 -0.86 -8.66 25.17
N ASP A 29 -1.20 -9.93 25.36
CA ASP A 29 -0.84 -10.67 26.59
C ASP A 29 0.66 -10.58 26.92
N ALA A 30 1.51 -10.76 25.91
CA ALA A 30 2.97 -10.79 26.06
C ALA A 30 3.66 -9.41 26.12
N GLY A 31 2.94 -8.29 25.95
CA GLY A 31 3.56 -6.96 25.84
C GLY A 31 2.77 -6.01 24.95
N PHE A 32 3.45 -5.33 24.04
CA PHE A 32 2.82 -4.55 22.96
C PHE A 32 3.16 -5.17 21.62
N ALA A 33 2.24 -5.08 20.66
CA ALA A 33 2.43 -5.56 19.31
C ALA A 33 1.95 -4.51 18.31
N ILE A 34 2.62 -4.43 17.17
CA ILE A 34 2.08 -3.72 16.01
C ILE A 34 1.00 -4.62 15.41
N THR A 35 -0.25 -4.24 15.62
CA THR A 35 -1.44 -5.05 15.28
C THR A 35 -1.98 -4.69 13.91
N LYS A 36 -1.93 -3.41 13.54
CA LYS A 36 -2.52 -2.88 12.31
C LYS A 36 -1.70 -1.74 11.71
N ILE A 37 -1.72 -1.65 10.39
CA ILE A 37 -1.24 -0.50 9.63
C ILE A 37 -2.32 -0.11 8.62
N ALA A 38 -2.84 1.11 8.73
CA ALA A 38 -3.74 1.68 7.73
C ALA A 38 -2.93 2.52 6.73
N LEU A 39 -3.00 2.17 5.45
CA LEU A 39 -2.28 2.83 4.37
C LEU A 39 -3.24 3.72 3.58
N LYS A 40 -3.15 5.03 3.78
CA LYS A 40 -3.86 5.99 2.93
C LYS A 40 -2.94 6.43 1.80
N SER A 41 -3.36 6.25 0.54
CA SER A 41 -2.60 6.70 -0.61
C SER A 41 -3.40 7.62 -1.52
N GLU A 42 -2.83 8.77 -1.85
CA GLU A 42 -3.33 9.70 -2.86
C GLU A 42 -2.40 9.61 -4.07
N VAL A 43 -2.96 9.30 -5.25
CA VAL A 43 -2.17 8.95 -6.43
C VAL A 43 -2.73 9.65 -7.65
N ALA A 44 -1.87 10.38 -8.36
CA ALA A 44 -2.22 11.02 -9.62
C ALA A 44 -1.58 10.24 -10.77
N VAL A 45 -2.40 9.66 -11.64
CA VAL A 45 -1.96 8.88 -12.82
C VAL A 45 -2.82 9.27 -14.02
N PRO A 46 -2.27 9.98 -15.02
CA PRO A 46 -3.02 10.33 -16.22
C PRO A 46 -3.39 9.10 -17.06
N GLY A 47 -4.63 9.05 -17.55
CA GLY A 47 -5.05 8.09 -18.58
C GLY A 47 -5.31 6.65 -18.09
N ILE A 48 -5.23 6.38 -16.78
CA ILE A 48 -5.63 5.08 -16.21
C ILE A 48 -7.12 5.08 -15.85
N ASP A 49 -7.80 3.96 -16.07
CA ASP A 49 -9.15 3.76 -15.56
C ASP A 49 -9.14 3.23 -14.11
N ALA A 50 -10.23 3.46 -13.38
CA ALA A 50 -10.34 3.09 -11.97
C ALA A 50 -10.17 1.59 -11.72
N SER A 51 -10.67 0.72 -12.61
CA SER A 51 -10.59 -0.73 -12.42
C SER A 51 -9.15 -1.24 -12.58
N THR A 52 -8.42 -0.72 -13.58
CA THR A 52 -7.01 -1.06 -13.76
C THR A 52 -6.17 -0.54 -12.59
N PHE A 53 -6.43 0.70 -12.16
CA PHE A 53 -5.75 1.28 -11.00
C PHE A 53 -5.99 0.46 -9.71
N ASP A 54 -7.24 0.09 -9.43
CA ASP A 54 -7.60 -0.72 -8.27
C ASP A 54 -6.92 -2.10 -8.30
N GLY A 55 -6.85 -2.73 -9.47
CA GLY A 55 -6.13 -4.00 -9.62
C GLY A 55 -4.64 -3.87 -9.29
N ILE A 56 -4.00 -2.79 -9.73
CA ILE A 56 -2.57 -2.54 -9.51
C ILE A 56 -2.30 -2.18 -8.05
N ILE A 57 -3.12 -1.32 -7.43
CA ILE A 57 -2.89 -0.90 -6.04
C ILE A 57 -3.05 -2.06 -5.05
N GLN A 58 -4.01 -2.96 -5.27
CA GLN A 58 -4.18 -4.15 -4.43
C GLN A 58 -2.98 -5.11 -4.56
N LYS A 59 -2.46 -5.29 -5.79
CA LYS A 59 -1.22 -6.07 -6.00
C LYS A 59 -0.03 -5.43 -5.31
N ALA A 60 0.12 -4.12 -5.41
CA ALA A 60 1.21 -3.38 -4.77
C ALA A 60 1.15 -3.49 -3.24
N LYS A 61 -0.05 -3.37 -2.64
CA LYS A 61 -0.28 -3.55 -1.20
C LYS A 61 0.18 -4.93 -0.71
N ALA A 62 -0.18 -6.01 -1.41
CA ALA A 62 0.14 -7.37 -0.99
C ALA A 62 1.57 -7.79 -1.34
N GLY A 63 2.11 -7.26 -2.43
CA GLY A 63 3.40 -7.66 -3.00
C GLY A 63 4.60 -6.86 -2.52
N CYS A 64 4.43 -5.76 -1.77
CA CYS A 64 5.59 -4.98 -1.34
C CYS A 64 6.39 -5.72 -0.24
N PRO A 65 7.74 -5.69 -0.26
CA PRO A 65 8.55 -6.42 0.70
C PRO A 65 8.25 -6.09 2.17
N VAL A 66 7.88 -4.83 2.44
CA VAL A 66 7.49 -4.38 3.79
C VAL A 66 6.17 -5.01 4.21
N SER A 67 5.17 -5.08 3.33
CA SER A 67 3.91 -5.77 3.61
C SER A 67 4.12 -7.27 3.81
N GLN A 68 5.06 -7.89 3.08
CA GLN A 68 5.33 -9.32 3.20
C GLN A 68 6.03 -9.70 4.51
N VAL A 69 6.87 -8.83 5.06
CA VAL A 69 7.59 -9.11 6.32
C VAL A 69 6.75 -8.79 7.56
N LEU A 70 5.77 -7.88 7.44
CA LEU A 70 4.92 -7.48 8.54
C LEU A 70 3.77 -8.48 8.75
N LYS A 71 3.55 -8.85 10.01
CA LYS A 71 2.45 -9.75 10.42
C LYS A 71 1.19 -9.00 10.83
N ALA A 72 1.24 -7.67 10.84
CA ALA A 72 0.13 -6.80 11.18
C ALA A 72 -0.95 -6.82 10.09
N GLU A 73 -2.20 -6.56 10.45
CA GLU A 73 -3.26 -6.34 9.48
C GLU A 73 -2.97 -5.06 8.68
N ILE A 74 -2.97 -5.14 7.34
CA ILE A 74 -2.74 -3.97 6.47
C ILE A 74 -4.05 -3.63 5.76
N THR A 75 -4.56 -2.42 5.98
CA THR A 75 -5.80 -1.92 5.33
C THR A 75 -5.50 -0.73 4.42
N PRO A 76 -6.27 -0.54 3.33
CA PRO A 76 -6.26 0.72 2.59
C PRO A 76 -6.96 1.84 3.37
#